data_AF-H2ZP27-F1
#
_entry.id   AF-H2ZP27-F1
#
_cell.length_a   1.000
_cell.length_b   1.000
_cell.length_c   1.000
_cell.angle_alpha   90.00
_cell.angle_beta   90.00
_cell.angle_gamma   90.00
#
_symmetry.space_group_name_H-M   'P 1'
#
loop_
_entity.id
_entity.type
_entity.pdbx_description
1 polymer ?
#
loop_
_entity_poly.entity_id
_entity_poly.type
_entity_poly.pdbx_seq_one_letter_code
_entity_poly.pdbx_strand_id
1 'polypeptide(L)'
;MGNSDSHEVTFEKQEGKFVQTADGIKLSPALIQKLADGDDQSNKKQNENPPNDRSSEESARLAQECQILLDEREKQMASLAQKYQEDLENERQKHQQFYDLSIEEFEKSAKAVEKKFKKPNSEPVCKSFQDELVECYKNNPGRPLDCSEHLASFKRCVNIAKESVLSSRVEPEGA
;
A
#
# COMPACT_ATOMS: atom_id res chain seq x y z
N MET A 1 5.46 41.10 -22.23
CA MET A 1 4.68 40.95 -23.48
C MET A 1 4.46 39.46 -23.66
N GLY A 2 3.24 38.98 -23.46
CA GLY A 2 2.94 37.55 -23.39
C GLY A 2 2.99 36.89 -24.77
N ASN A 3 3.70 35.77 -24.86
CA ASN A 3 3.66 34.89 -26.03
C ASN A 3 2.31 34.16 -26.01
N SER A 4 1.44 34.44 -26.98
CA SER A 4 0.30 33.58 -27.27
C SER A 4 0.75 32.54 -28.29
N ASP A 5 1.24 31.40 -27.80
CA ASP A 5 1.44 30.20 -28.64
C ASP A 5 0.07 29.74 -29.12
N SER A 6 -0.18 29.90 -30.42
CA SER A 6 -1.35 29.33 -31.08
C SER A 6 -1.07 27.88 -31.40
N HIS A 7 -1.62 26.98 -30.58
CA HIS A 7 -1.57 25.54 -30.83
C HIS A 7 -2.68 25.17 -31.81
N GLU A 8 -2.30 24.66 -32.98
CA GLU A 8 -3.22 24.11 -33.96
C GLU A 8 -3.67 22.71 -33.50
N VAL A 9 -4.98 22.53 -33.33
CA VAL A 9 -5.56 21.29 -32.83
C VAL A 9 -6.23 20.55 -33.99
N THR A 10 -5.66 19.42 -34.38
CA THR A 10 -6.21 18.53 -35.38
C THR A 10 -7.25 17.59 -34.74
N PHE A 11 -8.47 17.59 -35.25
CA PHE A 11 -9.57 16.77 -34.73
C PHE A 11 -9.75 15.52 -35.60
N GLU A 12 -9.56 14.33 -35.03
CA GLU A 12 -9.88 13.08 -35.71
C GLU A 12 -11.36 12.73 -35.51
N LYS A 13 -12.12 12.70 -36.62
CA LYS A 13 -13.56 12.43 -36.60
C LYS A 13 -13.82 10.92 -36.63
N GLN A 14 -14.20 10.34 -35.50
CA GLN A 14 -14.81 9.01 -35.45
C GLN A 14 -16.33 9.14 -35.33
N GLU A 15 -17.07 8.45 -36.18
CA GLU A 15 -18.53 8.52 -36.21
C GLU A 15 -19.11 7.98 -34.89
N GLY A 16 -19.69 8.89 -34.10
CA GLY A 16 -20.60 8.56 -33.00
C GLY A 16 -20.04 8.62 -31.58
N LYS A 17 -18.77 9.00 -31.34
CA LYS A 17 -18.23 9.16 -29.97
C LYS A 17 -17.27 10.35 -29.86
N PHE A 18 -17.28 10.96 -28.67
CA PHE A 18 -16.44 12.07 -28.19
C PHE A 18 -15.14 12.29 -28.96
N VAL A 19 -14.98 13.48 -29.55
CA VAL A 19 -13.73 13.87 -30.22
C VAL A 19 -12.65 14.04 -29.16
N GLN A 20 -11.57 13.27 -29.26
CA GLN A 20 -10.37 13.43 -28.45
C GLN A 20 -9.44 14.45 -29.13
N THR A 21 -9.07 15.51 -28.42
CA THR A 21 -7.90 16.30 -28.78
C THR A 21 -6.63 15.51 -28.42
N ALA A 22 -5.49 15.84 -29.03
CA ALA A 22 -4.22 15.12 -28.85
C ALA A 22 -3.81 14.95 -27.37
N ASP A 23 -4.27 15.82 -26.48
CA ASP A 23 -4.02 15.79 -25.03
C ASP A 23 -5.09 15.04 -24.20
N GLY A 24 -6.00 14.30 -24.84
CA GLY A 24 -6.88 13.33 -24.17
C GLY A 24 -8.10 13.91 -23.45
N ILE A 25 -8.39 15.21 -23.56
CA ILE A 25 -9.56 15.85 -22.95
C ILE A 25 -10.82 15.51 -23.76
N LYS A 26 -11.84 14.94 -23.10
CA LYS A 26 -13.12 14.58 -23.74
C LYS A 26 -14.11 15.74 -23.61
N LEU A 27 -14.58 16.28 -24.72
CA LEU A 27 -15.57 17.36 -24.75
C LEU A 27 -16.99 16.82 -24.99
N SER A 28 -17.98 17.37 -24.28
CA SER A 28 -19.38 16.95 -24.45
C SER A 28 -19.96 17.41 -25.79
N PRO A 29 -20.94 16.68 -26.37
CA PRO A 29 -21.55 17.04 -27.66
C PRO A 29 -22.12 18.46 -27.70
N ALA A 30 -22.70 18.92 -26.58
CA ALA A 30 -23.27 20.26 -26.46
C ALA A 30 -22.21 21.38 -26.50
N LEU A 31 -21.00 21.11 -26.02
CA LEU A 31 -19.89 22.06 -26.07
C LEU A 31 -19.30 22.13 -27.49
N ILE A 32 -19.21 21.00 -28.18
CA ILE A 32 -18.73 20.93 -29.57
C ILE A 32 -19.67 21.71 -30.50
N GLN A 33 -20.99 21.55 -30.33
CA GLN A 33 -22.00 22.30 -31.08
C GLN A 33 -21.79 23.82 -30.92
N LYS A 34 -21.58 24.28 -29.68
CA LYS A 34 -21.33 25.70 -29.37
C LYS A 34 -20.01 26.24 -29.91
N LEU A 35 -19.01 25.40 -30.12
CA LEU A 35 -17.73 25.80 -30.70
C LEU A 35 -17.76 25.79 -32.23
N ALA A 36 -18.58 24.92 -32.83
CA ALA A 36 -18.83 24.90 -34.27
C ALA A 36 -19.72 26.06 -34.72
N ASP A 37 -20.74 26.37 -33.92
CA ASP A 37 -21.59 27.54 -34.07
C ASP A 37 -20.87 28.73 -33.43
N GLY A 38 -19.82 29.23 -34.10
CA GLY A 38 -19.02 30.37 -33.65
C GLY A 38 -19.88 31.56 -33.19
N ASP A 39 -19.40 32.27 -32.17
CA ASP A 39 -20.05 33.39 -31.46
C ASP A 39 -20.65 34.45 -32.43
N ASP A 40 -21.92 34.27 -32.82
CA ASP A 40 -22.74 35.32 -33.42
C ASP A 40 -23.79 35.76 -32.40
N GLN A 41 -23.35 36.61 -31.47
CA GLN A 41 -24.28 37.42 -30.70
C GLN A 41 -24.85 38.54 -31.57
N SER A 42 -25.94 38.24 -32.26
CA SER A 42 -26.83 39.24 -32.85
C SER A 42 -28.24 39.16 -32.25
N ASN A 43 -28.37 39.77 -31.08
CA ASN A 43 -29.48 40.56 -30.57
C ASN A 43 -30.88 40.41 -31.23
N LYS A 44 -31.88 39.94 -30.45
CA LYS A 44 -33.21 40.57 -30.48
C LYS A 44 -33.94 40.47 -29.14
N LYS A 45 -33.89 41.56 -28.37
CA LYS A 45 -34.85 41.85 -27.30
C LYS A 45 -36.26 42.09 -27.88
N GLN A 46 -37.23 41.89 -26.97
CA GLN A 46 -38.60 42.41 -26.90
C GLN A 46 -39.68 41.59 -27.59
N ASN A 47 -40.49 40.90 -26.77
CA ASN A 47 -41.89 41.31 -26.61
C ASN A 47 -42.43 40.80 -25.25
N GLU A 48 -42.75 41.72 -24.33
CA GLU A 48 -43.55 41.41 -23.15
C GLU A 48 -45.03 41.43 -23.55
N ASN A 49 -45.79 40.38 -23.22
CA ASN A 49 -47.24 40.45 -23.04
C ASN A 49 -47.68 39.47 -21.91
N PRO A 50 -48.73 39.80 -21.12
CA PRO A 50 -48.99 39.20 -19.81
C PRO A 50 -50.13 38.13 -19.83
N PRO A 51 -50.61 37.68 -18.66
CA PRO A 51 -50.46 36.33 -18.13
C PRO A 51 -51.40 35.29 -18.77
N ASN A 52 -50.86 34.14 -19.15
CA ASN A 52 -51.62 33.01 -19.69
C ASN A 52 -51.71 31.90 -18.63
N ASP A 53 -52.86 31.80 -17.95
CA ASP A 53 -53.13 30.86 -16.85
C ASP A 53 -52.90 29.38 -17.22
N ARG A 54 -53.04 29.03 -18.52
CA ARG A 54 -52.75 27.67 -19.03
C ARG A 54 -51.27 27.28 -18.97
N SER A 55 -50.35 28.24 -18.91
CA SER A 55 -48.91 27.99 -18.77
C SER A 55 -48.53 27.54 -17.37
N SER A 56 -49.34 27.89 -16.35
CA SER A 56 -49.08 27.54 -14.95
C SER A 56 -49.35 26.06 -14.68
N GLU A 57 -50.43 25.51 -15.22
CA GLU A 57 -50.79 24.09 -15.08
C GLU A 57 -49.82 23.16 -15.81
N GLU A 58 -49.38 23.53 -17.02
CA GLU A 58 -48.38 22.79 -17.78
C GLU A 58 -47.00 22.83 -17.10
N SER A 59 -46.63 23.99 -16.54
CA SER A 59 -45.43 24.14 -15.72
C SER A 59 -45.49 23.30 -14.44
N ALA A 60 -46.66 23.20 -13.79
CA ALA A 60 -46.84 22.39 -12.59
C ALA A 60 -46.75 20.88 -12.87
N ARG A 61 -47.27 20.41 -14.01
CA ARG A 61 -47.13 19.02 -14.46
C ARG A 61 -45.68 18.67 -14.79
N LEU A 62 -44.98 19.55 -15.49
CA LEU A 62 -43.56 19.37 -15.80
C LEU A 62 -42.71 19.34 -14.51
N ALA A 63 -43.02 20.21 -13.54
CA ALA A 63 -42.35 20.20 -12.24
C ALA A 63 -42.61 18.89 -11.47
N GLN A 64 -43.83 18.35 -11.53
CA GLN A 64 -44.16 17.06 -10.91
C GLN A 64 -43.40 15.90 -11.57
N GLU A 65 -43.30 15.88 -12.89
CA GLU A 65 -42.54 14.85 -13.62
C GLU A 65 -41.03 14.95 -13.34
N CYS A 66 -40.48 16.16 -13.31
CA CYS A 66 -39.10 16.39 -12.87
C CYS A 66 -38.87 15.88 -11.44
N GLN A 67 -39.80 16.09 -10.51
CA GLN A 67 -39.67 15.61 -9.14
C GLN A 67 -39.62 14.08 -9.08
N ILE A 68 -40.48 13.38 -9.83
CA ILE A 68 -40.49 11.92 -9.89
C ILE A 68 -39.15 11.38 -10.44
N LEU A 69 -38.62 12.02 -11.50
CA LEU A 69 -37.32 11.64 -12.07
C LEU A 69 -36.16 11.87 -11.09
N LEU A 70 -36.20 12.96 -10.31
CA LEU A 70 -35.22 13.23 -9.27
C LEU A 70 -35.27 12.16 -8.17
N ASP A 71 -36.46 11.83 -7.68
CA ASP A 71 -36.65 10.81 -6.65
C ASP A 71 -36.17 9.42 -7.12
N GLU A 72 -36.43 9.07 -8.39
CA GLU A 72 -35.96 7.81 -8.97
C GLU A 72 -34.42 7.78 -9.10
N ARG A 73 -33.83 8.90 -9.56
CA ARG A 73 -32.37 9.03 -9.62
C ARG A 73 -31.73 8.97 -8.24
N GLU A 74 -32.32 9.63 -7.24
CA GLU A 74 -31.82 9.60 -5.87
C GLU A 74 -31.87 8.18 -5.29
N LYS A 75 -32.94 7.43 -5.52
CA LYS A 75 -33.03 6.01 -5.12
C LYS A 75 -31.98 5.14 -5.80
N GLN A 76 -31.74 5.35 -7.10
CA GLN A 76 -30.69 4.63 -7.83
C GLN A 76 -29.29 4.95 -7.27
N MET A 77 -29.02 6.22 -7.00
CA MET A 77 -27.76 6.67 -6.41
C MET A 77 -27.56 6.11 -5.00
N ALA A 78 -28.59 6.13 -4.17
CA ALA A 78 -28.56 5.56 -2.82
C ALA A 78 -28.30 4.04 -2.85
N SER A 79 -28.96 3.30 -3.75
CA SER A 79 -28.73 1.86 -3.91
C SER A 79 -27.31 1.54 -4.38
N LEU A 80 -26.77 2.33 -5.31
CA LEU A 80 -25.37 2.21 -5.76
C LEU A 80 -24.39 2.51 -4.62
N ALA A 81 -24.60 3.59 -3.88
CA ALA A 81 -23.77 3.96 -2.74
C ALA A 81 -23.75 2.87 -1.67
N GLN A 82 -24.91 2.27 -1.37
CA GLN A 82 -25.02 1.16 -0.42
C GLN A 82 -24.23 -0.06 -0.89
N LYS A 83 -24.35 -0.45 -2.16
CA LYS A 83 -23.60 -1.58 -2.73
C LYS A 83 -22.08 -1.34 -2.67
N TYR A 84 -21.62 -0.16 -3.08
CA TYR A 84 -20.20 0.17 -3.00
C TYR A 84 -19.68 0.17 -1.56
N GLN A 85 -20.49 0.63 -0.61
CA GLN A 85 -20.11 0.59 0.80
C GLN A 85 -20.01 -0.85 1.33
N GLU A 86 -20.92 -1.73 0.92
CA GLU A 86 -20.89 -3.16 1.26
C GLU A 86 -19.66 -3.85 0.62
N ASP A 87 -19.36 -3.57 -0.64
CA ASP A 87 -18.20 -4.10 -1.34
C ASP A 87 -16.88 -3.68 -0.66
N LEU A 88 -16.77 -2.39 -0.29
CA LEU A 88 -15.61 -1.87 0.43
C LEU A 88 -15.44 -2.52 1.81
N GLU A 89 -16.53 -2.76 2.53
CA GLU A 89 -16.47 -3.42 3.83
C GLU A 89 -16.08 -4.89 3.69
N ASN A 90 -16.63 -5.60 2.71
CA ASN A 90 -16.25 -6.98 2.42
C ASN A 90 -14.77 -7.09 2.01
N GLU A 91 -14.28 -6.19 1.18
CA GLU A 91 -12.86 -6.15 0.80
C GLU A 91 -11.97 -5.84 2.00
N ARG A 92 -12.36 -4.87 2.83
CA ARG A 92 -11.65 -4.55 4.08
C ARG A 92 -11.57 -5.77 5.01
N GLN A 93 -12.68 -6.50 5.20
CA GLN A 93 -12.71 -7.69 6.05
C GLN A 93 -11.82 -8.81 5.50
N LYS A 94 -11.88 -9.07 4.20
CA LYS A 94 -10.99 -10.06 3.56
C LYS A 94 -9.52 -9.70 3.70
N HIS A 95 -9.19 -8.42 3.48
CA HIS A 95 -7.83 -7.92 3.65
C HIS A 95 -7.36 -8.08 5.09
N GLN A 96 -8.19 -7.72 6.07
CA GLN A 96 -7.87 -7.85 7.48
C GLN A 96 -7.62 -9.31 7.87
N GLN A 97 -8.50 -10.23 7.46
CA GLN A 97 -8.31 -11.66 7.71
C GLN A 97 -7.00 -12.19 7.11
N PHE A 98 -6.67 -11.79 5.88
CA PHE A 98 -5.41 -12.18 5.26
C PHE A 98 -4.19 -11.62 6.01
N TYR A 99 -4.27 -10.37 6.44
CA TYR A 99 -3.20 -9.71 7.19
C TYR A 99 -2.98 -10.38 8.56
N ASP A 100 -4.05 -10.70 9.28
CA ASP A 100 -4.00 -11.37 10.57
C ASP A 100 -3.36 -12.77 10.45
N LEU A 101 -3.77 -13.56 9.46
CA LEU A 101 -3.16 -14.85 9.15
C LEU A 101 -1.68 -14.72 8.76
N SER A 102 -1.34 -13.71 7.96
CA SER A 102 0.04 -13.45 7.53
C SER A 102 0.94 -13.12 8.73
N ILE A 103 0.44 -12.33 9.69
CA ILE A 103 1.17 -12.05 10.93
C ILE A 103 1.35 -13.34 11.73
N GLU A 104 0.29 -14.14 11.91
CA GLU A 104 0.37 -15.38 12.68
C GLU A 104 1.42 -16.35 12.09
N GLU A 105 1.39 -16.55 10.77
CA GLU A 105 2.35 -17.40 10.07
C GLU A 105 3.78 -16.86 10.15
N PHE A 106 3.94 -15.53 10.01
CA PHE A 106 5.23 -14.88 10.16
C PHE A 106 5.78 -15.06 11.58
N GLU A 107 4.99 -14.79 12.62
CA GLU A 107 5.40 -14.97 14.00
C GLU A 107 5.76 -16.42 14.32
N LYS A 108 4.97 -17.38 13.83
CA LYS A 108 5.24 -18.80 13.99
C LYS A 108 6.57 -19.17 13.34
N SER A 109 6.81 -18.68 12.13
CA SER A 109 8.06 -18.91 11.39
C SER A 109 9.25 -18.24 12.08
N ALA A 110 9.08 -17.01 12.55
CA ALA A 110 10.09 -16.28 13.31
C ALA A 110 10.47 -17.03 14.59
N LYS A 111 9.50 -17.48 15.39
CA LYS A 111 9.72 -18.29 16.59
C LYS A 111 10.45 -19.60 16.28
N ALA A 112 10.12 -20.26 15.17
CA ALA A 112 10.79 -21.48 14.74
C ALA A 112 12.26 -21.24 14.35
N VAL A 113 12.53 -20.16 13.63
CA VAL A 113 13.90 -19.73 13.27
C VAL A 113 14.67 -19.34 14.52
N GLU A 114 14.08 -18.54 15.41
CA GLU A 114 14.70 -18.19 16.69
C GLU A 114 15.05 -19.45 17.49
N LYS A 115 14.16 -20.42 17.63
CA LYS A 115 14.48 -21.66 18.35
C LYS A 115 15.69 -22.40 17.75
N LYS A 116 15.86 -22.39 16.42
CA LYS A 116 16.97 -23.09 15.74
C LYS A 116 18.28 -22.29 15.75
N PHE A 117 18.20 -20.96 15.67
CA PHE A 117 19.35 -20.10 15.39
C PHE A 117 19.66 -19.09 16.49
N LYS A 118 18.86 -19.05 17.56
CA LYS A 118 19.18 -18.25 18.74
C LYS A 118 20.52 -18.73 19.25
N LYS A 119 21.53 -17.86 19.10
CA LYS A 119 22.83 -18.05 19.74
C LYS A 119 22.54 -18.36 21.21
N PRO A 120 23.02 -19.48 21.74
CA PRO A 120 22.77 -19.79 23.13
C PRO A 120 23.30 -18.61 23.94
N ASN A 121 22.45 -18.07 24.81
CA ASN A 121 22.82 -17.03 25.77
C ASN A 121 23.73 -17.61 26.88
N SER A 122 24.40 -18.73 26.57
CA SER A 122 25.33 -19.42 27.43
C SER A 122 26.67 -18.74 27.29
N GLU A 123 27.21 -18.33 28.43
CA GLU A 123 28.61 -17.97 28.54
C GLU A 123 29.48 -19.10 27.94
N PRO A 124 30.46 -18.78 27.07
CA PRO A 124 31.26 -19.82 26.45
C PRO A 124 31.98 -20.64 27.54
N VAL A 125 31.95 -21.97 27.43
CA VAL A 125 32.38 -22.92 28.49
C VAL A 125 33.72 -22.55 29.14
N CYS A 126 34.68 -22.08 28.35
CA CYS A 126 36.04 -21.76 28.79
C CYS A 126 36.30 -20.26 28.99
N LYS A 127 35.25 -19.45 29.20
CA LYS A 127 35.34 -17.98 29.30
C LYS A 127 36.26 -17.50 30.42
N SER A 128 36.15 -18.08 31.62
CA SER A 128 37.00 -17.73 32.76
C SER A 128 38.49 -17.94 32.45
N PHE A 129 38.87 -19.12 31.98
CA PHE A 129 40.25 -19.43 31.58
C PHE A 129 40.74 -18.56 30.41
N GLN A 130 39.84 -18.16 29.50
CA GLN A 130 40.16 -17.23 28.43
C GLN A 130 40.49 -15.85 28.98
N ASP A 131 39.70 -15.35 29.92
CA ASP A 131 39.89 -14.02 30.51
C ASP A 131 41.17 -13.97 31.34
N GLU A 132 41.46 -15.01 32.14
CA GLU A 132 42.73 -15.15 32.87
C GLU A 132 43.95 -15.16 31.93
N LEU A 133 43.88 -15.89 30.81
CA LEU A 133 44.93 -15.92 29.80
C LEU A 133 45.15 -14.54 29.15
N VAL A 134 44.06 -13.87 28.79
CA VAL A 134 44.12 -12.53 28.19
C VAL A 134 44.68 -11.53 29.18
N GLU A 135 44.30 -11.61 30.45
CA GLU A 135 44.82 -10.77 31.52
C GLU A 135 46.32 -10.99 31.75
N CYS A 136 46.78 -12.25 31.74
CA CYS A 136 48.20 -12.56 31.82
C CYS A 136 48.99 -11.91 30.67
N TYR A 137 48.51 -12.00 29.42
CA TYR A 137 49.19 -11.39 28.27
C TYR A 137 49.22 -9.86 28.36
N LYS A 138 48.14 -9.23 28.84
CA LYS A 138 48.10 -7.79 29.07
C LYS A 138 49.13 -7.34 30.12
N ASN A 139 49.32 -8.14 31.16
CA ASN A 139 50.26 -7.85 32.25
C ASN A 139 51.73 -8.18 31.89
N ASN A 140 51.98 -8.99 30.85
CA ASN A 140 53.32 -9.43 30.42
C ASN A 140 53.62 -9.10 28.94
N PRO A 141 53.60 -7.81 28.55
CA PRO A 141 53.90 -7.42 27.18
C PRO A 141 55.34 -7.82 26.80
N GLY A 142 55.51 -8.42 25.62
CA GLY A 142 56.80 -8.89 25.13
C GLY A 142 57.34 -10.16 25.79
N ARG A 143 56.66 -10.70 26.82
CA ARG A 143 57.02 -11.98 27.47
C ARG A 143 55.85 -12.97 27.48
N PRO A 144 55.35 -13.41 26.31
CA PRO A 144 54.18 -14.29 26.23
C PRO A 144 54.40 -15.70 26.82
N LEU A 145 55.66 -16.12 26.99
CA LEU A 145 56.00 -17.44 27.55
C LEU A 145 55.72 -17.53 29.06
N ASP A 146 55.71 -16.40 29.77
CA ASP A 146 55.34 -16.33 31.20
C ASP A 146 53.88 -16.76 31.43
N CYS A 147 53.04 -16.70 30.39
CA CYS A 147 51.64 -17.10 30.43
C CYS A 147 51.37 -18.56 30.01
N SER A 148 52.42 -19.39 29.93
CA SER A 148 52.33 -20.78 29.48
C SER A 148 51.37 -21.65 30.32
N GLU A 149 51.31 -21.42 31.63
CA GLU A 149 50.41 -22.13 32.54
C GLU A 149 48.93 -21.79 32.27
N HIS A 150 48.59 -20.50 32.20
CA HIS A 150 47.24 -20.03 31.84
C HIS A 150 46.80 -20.58 30.48
N LEU A 151 47.72 -20.62 29.51
CA LEU A 151 47.47 -21.18 28.19
C LEU A 151 47.19 -22.69 28.25
N ALA A 152 47.91 -23.43 29.11
CA ALA A 152 47.68 -24.86 29.29
C ALA A 152 46.30 -25.15 29.90
N SER A 153 45.88 -24.37 30.91
CA SER A 153 44.55 -24.48 31.52
C SER A 153 43.43 -24.18 30.53
N PHE A 154 43.56 -23.09 29.75
CA PHE A 154 42.61 -22.76 28.69
C PHE A 154 42.52 -23.87 27.63
N LYS A 155 43.66 -24.38 27.14
CA LYS A 155 43.70 -25.50 26.18
C LYS A 155 43.04 -26.76 26.72
N ARG A 156 43.28 -27.10 28.00
CA ARG A 156 42.66 -28.26 28.65
C ARG A 156 41.14 -28.14 28.66
N CYS A 157 40.61 -26.98 29.07
CA CYS A 157 39.17 -26.73 29.04
C CYS A 157 38.61 -26.88 27.61
N VAL A 158 39.27 -26.28 26.61
CA VAL A 158 38.82 -26.35 25.21
C VAL A 158 38.79 -27.80 24.70
N ASN A 159 39.78 -28.61 25.05
CA ASN A 159 39.81 -30.01 24.63
C ASN A 159 38.68 -30.83 25.28
N ILE A 160 38.45 -30.66 26.59
CA ILE A 160 37.34 -31.31 27.30
C ILE A 160 35.99 -30.88 26.69
N ALA A 161 35.81 -29.59 26.41
CA ALA A 161 34.59 -29.07 25.80
C ALA A 161 34.38 -29.59 24.37
N LYS A 162 35.46 -29.77 23.59
CA LYS A 162 35.38 -30.39 22.26
C LYS A 162 34.96 -31.86 22.35
N GLU A 163 35.59 -32.62 23.25
CA GLU A 163 35.27 -34.04 23.48
C GLU A 163 33.82 -34.22 23.94
N SER A 164 33.33 -33.37 24.84
CA SER A 164 31.94 -33.44 25.31
C SER A 164 30.92 -33.13 24.20
N VAL A 165 31.20 -32.18 23.29
CA VAL A 165 30.35 -31.89 22.13
C VAL A 165 30.36 -33.03 21.11
N LEU A 166 31.52 -33.66 20.88
CA LEU A 166 31.61 -34.81 19.97
C LEU A 166 30.91 -36.04 20.53
N SER A 167 31.00 -36.27 21.85
CA SER A 167 30.33 -37.38 22.53
C SER A 167 28.82 -37.19 22.67
N SER A 168 28.31 -35.95 22.79
CA SER A 168 26.87 -35.65 22.95
C SER A 168 26.08 -35.63 21.63
N ARG A 169 26.75 -35.71 20.47
CA ARG A 169 26.10 -35.91 19.16
C ARG A 169 25.77 -37.38 18.86
N VAL A 170 26.14 -38.30 19.75
CA VAL A 170 25.81 -39.72 19.65
C VAL A 170 24.68 -40.03 20.63
N GLU A 171 23.46 -39.59 20.29
CA GLU A 171 22.24 -40.20 20.82
C GLU A 171 21.68 -41.13 19.72
N PRO A 172 21.19 -42.32 20.09
CA PRO A 172 20.82 -43.36 19.14
C PRO A 172 19.57 -42.93 18.38
N GLU A 173 19.63 -42.95 17.05
CA GLU A 173 18.43 -43.15 16.23
C GLU A 173 17.85 -44.51 16.62
N GLY A 174 16.83 -44.49 17.49
CA GLY A 174 16.23 -45.67 18.06
C GLY A 174 14.71 -45.65 17.93
N ALA A 175 14.24 -46.71 17.25
CA ALA A 175 12.89 -47.31 17.21
C ALA A 175 11.80 -46.62 16.37
#